data_AF-A0A2H5QVT4-F1
#
_entry.id   AF-A0A2H5QVT4-F1
#
_cell.length_a   1.000
_cell.length_b   1.000
_cell.length_c   1.000
_cell.angle_alpha   90.00
_cell.angle_beta   90.00
_cell.angle_gamma   90.00
#
_symmetry.space_group_name_H-M   'P 1'
#
loop_
_entity.id
_entity.type
_entity.pdbx_description
1 polymer ?
#
loop_
_entity_poly.entity_id
_entity_poly.type
_entity_poly.pdbx_seq_one_letter_code
_entity_poly.pdbx_strand_id
1 'polypeptide(L)'
;MGQGQEHKTRPQSQVEIQERGEIFFFYRPKVGKEEAHSSDDVQRLYLVLRPESGERSVEQKQDPESGKEGAKKEESDSVKHGSGSSEGGHGSKLVNIEKELLLRFIVMGRKSLPDPRKKSRPYWGFVEMVTTKVEDVKVALAGEEYDTSTRGHRRNLPARAVGEGVYRILRHSPGKKTHTHLIYKLEFPPEDKENETQESLNIEHEGSFLIQIKNPDQHGTSQFRGLQNKRKAVFPAHLQGQFGQKRYCPADPPDFLNYEGCEFLLISASDDIEEELGLELKTDEGEADESCSDLIKTFGETAPTSALLRGTWV
;
A
#
# COMPACT_ATOMS: atom_id res chain seq x y z
N MET A 1 -0.44 -17.43 -7.97
CA MET A 1 0.73 -17.17 -8.85
C MET A 1 1.99 -17.81 -8.27
N GLY A 2 3.14 -17.79 -8.95
CA GLY A 2 4.44 -18.03 -8.31
C GLY A 2 4.87 -16.80 -7.51
N GLN A 3 5.81 -16.96 -6.57
CA GLN A 3 6.23 -15.86 -5.67
C GLN A 3 7.11 -14.79 -6.36
N GLY A 4 7.35 -14.93 -7.67
CA GLY A 4 8.43 -14.28 -8.39
C GLY A 4 9.82 -14.77 -7.92
N GLN A 5 10.84 -14.58 -8.76
CA GLN A 5 12.23 -14.93 -8.42
C GLN A 5 13.11 -13.70 -8.46
N GLU A 6 14.12 -13.64 -7.59
CA GLU A 6 15.14 -12.59 -7.66
C GLU A 6 16.48 -13.19 -8.12
N HIS A 7 17.14 -12.52 -9.05
CA HIS A 7 18.47 -12.90 -9.51
C HIS A 7 19.46 -11.77 -9.25
N LYS A 8 20.53 -12.06 -8.50
CA LYS A 8 21.62 -11.09 -8.28
C LYS A 8 22.47 -11.01 -9.54
N THR A 9 22.37 -9.91 -10.28
CA THR A 9 23.13 -9.68 -11.51
C THR A 9 24.56 -9.21 -11.22
N ARG A 10 24.80 -8.71 -10.00
CA ARG A 10 26.13 -8.28 -9.53
C ARG A 10 26.58 -9.08 -8.29
N PRO A 11 27.83 -9.62 -8.28
CA PRO A 11 28.37 -10.40 -7.15
C PRO A 11 28.45 -9.64 -5.82
N GLN A 12 28.53 -8.31 -5.89
CA GLN A 12 28.60 -7.40 -4.74
C GLN A 12 27.29 -6.63 -4.51
N SER A 13 26.15 -7.11 -5.01
CA SER A 13 24.86 -6.50 -4.67
C SER A 13 24.64 -6.57 -3.15
N GLN A 14 24.83 -5.43 -2.48
CA GLN A 14 24.73 -5.23 -1.03
C GLN A 14 23.25 -5.17 -0.59
N VAL A 15 22.47 -6.11 -1.13
CA VAL A 15 21.03 -6.22 -0.96
C VAL A 15 20.69 -7.46 -0.14
N GLU A 16 19.78 -7.27 0.82
CA GLU A 16 19.25 -8.30 1.71
C GLU A 16 17.71 -8.21 1.71
N ILE A 17 17.04 -9.23 1.17
CA ILE A 17 15.58 -9.28 1.09
C ILE A 17 15.00 -9.51 2.49
N GLN A 18 14.12 -8.61 2.91
CA GLN A 18 13.44 -8.63 4.20
C GLN A 18 12.05 -9.26 4.11
N GLU A 19 11.35 -8.99 3.01
CA GLU A 19 9.98 -9.45 2.76
C GLU A 19 9.75 -9.66 1.27
N ARG A 20 8.96 -10.69 0.94
CA ARG A 20 8.45 -11.01 -0.38
C ARG A 20 6.94 -11.08 -0.33
N GLY A 21 6.29 -10.67 -1.40
CA GLY A 21 4.85 -10.86 -1.55
C GLY A 21 4.30 -10.28 -2.83
N GLU A 22 2.97 -10.19 -2.87
CA GLU A 22 2.21 -9.61 -3.99
C GLU A 22 1.78 -8.17 -3.69
N ILE A 23 1.75 -7.35 -4.73
CA ILE A 23 1.28 -5.97 -4.69
C ILE A 23 0.14 -5.78 -5.68
N PHE A 24 -0.94 -5.16 -5.20
CA PHE A 24 -2.10 -4.82 -6.01
C PHE A 24 -2.34 -3.31 -5.97
N PHE A 25 -2.61 -2.72 -7.12
CA PHE A 25 -2.90 -1.30 -7.27
C PHE A 25 -4.36 -1.10 -7.64
N PHE A 26 -5.01 -0.14 -6.96
CA PHE A 26 -6.38 0.25 -7.26
C PHE A 26 -6.52 1.77 -7.29
N TYR A 27 -7.36 2.30 -8.17
CA TYR A 27 -7.79 3.69 -8.09
C TYR A 27 -9.29 3.80 -7.88
N ARG A 28 -9.74 4.82 -7.16
CA ARG A 28 -11.18 5.15 -7.06
C ARG A 28 -11.47 6.43 -7.84
N PRO A 29 -12.46 6.43 -8.77
CA PRO A 29 -12.90 7.63 -9.46
C PRO A 29 -13.43 8.70 -8.51
N LYS A 30 -13.44 9.96 -8.96
CA LYS A 30 -14.07 11.08 -8.26
C LYS A 30 -15.58 10.87 -8.10
N VAL A 31 -16.12 11.42 -7.02
CA VAL A 31 -17.57 11.40 -6.75
C VAL A 31 -18.33 12.03 -7.90
N GLY A 32 -19.29 11.29 -8.46
CA GLY A 32 -20.10 11.74 -9.60
C GLY A 32 -19.43 11.62 -10.97
N LYS A 33 -18.27 10.95 -11.07
CA LYS A 33 -17.65 10.54 -12.33
C LYS A 33 -17.83 9.04 -12.51
N GLU A 34 -18.59 8.63 -13.52
CA GLU A 34 -18.81 7.21 -13.86
C GLU A 34 -17.55 6.57 -14.45
N GLU A 35 -16.86 7.31 -15.31
CA GLU A 35 -15.61 6.93 -15.93
C GLU A 35 -14.50 7.90 -15.55
N ALA A 36 -13.26 7.39 -15.47
CA ALA A 36 -12.07 8.22 -15.42
C ALA A 36 -11.47 8.34 -16.82
N HIS A 37 -10.77 9.43 -17.13
CA HIS A 37 -9.99 9.55 -18.37
C HIS A 37 -8.59 10.13 -18.14
N SER A 38 -8.24 10.37 -16.87
CA SER A 38 -6.96 10.91 -16.45
C SER A 38 -6.80 10.80 -14.94
N SER A 39 -5.57 10.98 -14.44
CA SER A 39 -5.31 11.09 -13.00
C SER A 39 -6.07 12.23 -12.30
N ASP A 40 -6.55 13.23 -13.04
CA ASP A 40 -7.41 14.28 -12.49
C ASP A 40 -8.79 13.74 -12.10
N ASP A 41 -9.31 12.73 -12.80
CA ASP A 41 -10.59 12.09 -12.47
C ASP A 41 -10.48 11.07 -11.33
N VAL A 42 -9.26 10.78 -10.86
CA VAL A 42 -9.05 9.91 -9.71
C VAL A 42 -9.27 10.67 -8.41
N GLN A 43 -9.94 10.03 -7.45
CA GLN A 43 -10.08 10.50 -6.08
C GLN A 43 -8.91 10.05 -5.22
N ARG A 44 -8.59 8.74 -5.27
CA ARG A 44 -7.61 8.08 -4.42
C ARG A 44 -6.93 6.93 -5.16
N LEU A 45 -5.66 6.72 -4.84
CA LEU A 45 -4.86 5.56 -5.23
C LEU A 45 -4.63 4.70 -3.97
N TYR A 46 -4.83 3.40 -4.09
CA TYR A 46 -4.65 2.40 -3.05
C TYR A 46 -3.63 1.36 -3.47
N LEU A 47 -2.88 0.88 -2.49
CA LEU A 47 -2.01 -0.28 -2.61
C LEU A 47 -2.52 -1.35 -1.65
N VAL A 48 -2.43 -2.62 -2.05
CA VAL A 48 -2.59 -3.75 -1.15
C VAL A 48 -1.33 -4.57 -1.21
N LEU A 49 -0.64 -4.70 -0.08
CA LEU A 49 0.49 -5.62 0.05
C LEU A 49 0.01 -6.91 0.71
N ARG A 50 0.38 -8.04 0.11
CA ARG A 50 0.18 -9.38 0.66
C ARG A 50 1.54 -10.02 0.90
N PRO A 51 2.12 -9.90 2.11
CA PRO A 51 3.36 -10.60 2.46
C PRO A 51 3.15 -12.11 2.40
N GLU A 52 4.11 -12.82 1.83
CA GLU A 52 4.09 -14.28 1.69
C GLU A 52 5.29 -14.96 2.35
N SER A 53 6.43 -14.26 2.45
CA SER A 53 7.59 -14.71 3.21
C SER A 53 8.46 -13.52 3.63
N GLY A 54 9.32 -13.73 4.63
CA GLY A 54 10.26 -12.73 5.10
C GLY A 54 11.38 -13.35 5.92
N GLU A 55 12.12 -12.53 6.68
CA GLU A 55 13.15 -13.03 7.62
C GLU A 55 12.55 -13.98 8.68
N ARG A 56 11.25 -13.82 8.97
CA ARG A 56 10.49 -14.67 9.88
C ARG A 56 9.18 -15.10 9.21
N SER A 57 8.75 -16.32 9.48
CA SER A 57 7.46 -16.85 9.00
C SER A 57 6.27 -16.41 9.85
N VAL A 58 6.51 -15.92 11.08
CA VAL A 58 5.49 -15.42 11.99
C VAL A 58 5.70 -13.94 12.25
N GLU A 59 4.68 -13.17 11.90
CA GLU A 59 4.63 -11.72 12.00
C GLU A 59 3.69 -11.29 13.14
N GLN A 60 4.02 -10.18 13.79
CA GLN A 60 3.12 -9.54 14.76
C GLN A 60 2.35 -8.43 14.05
N LYS A 61 1.01 -8.48 14.13
CA LYS A 61 0.13 -7.41 13.65
C LYS A 61 -0.71 -6.82 14.76
N GLN A 62 -1.21 -5.60 14.53
CA GLN A 62 -2.21 -5.00 15.41
C GLN A 62 -3.48 -5.87 15.47
N ASP A 63 -4.06 -6.03 16.67
CA ASP A 63 -5.33 -6.73 16.85
C ASP A 63 -6.47 -5.97 16.15
N PRO A 64 -7.41 -6.63 15.43
CA PRO A 64 -8.49 -5.95 14.72
C PRO A 64 -9.44 -5.11 15.57
N GLU A 65 -9.60 -5.44 16.86
CA GLU A 65 -10.45 -4.70 17.82
C GLU A 65 -9.68 -3.54 18.49
N SER A 66 -8.37 -3.54 18.32
CA SER A 66 -7.43 -2.59 18.93
C SER A 66 -7.71 -1.16 18.49
N GLY A 67 -8.16 -0.31 19.42
CA GLY A 67 -8.41 1.13 19.18
C GLY A 67 -9.83 1.41 18.70
N LYS A 68 -10.65 0.38 18.44
CA LYS A 68 -12.09 0.51 18.14
C LYS A 68 -12.97 0.57 19.40
N GLU A 69 -12.37 0.63 20.58
CA GLU A 69 -13.04 0.67 21.88
C GLU A 69 -13.99 1.87 22.04
N GLY A 70 -13.77 2.97 21.31
CA GLY A 70 -14.67 4.12 21.25
C GLY A 70 -15.85 3.99 20.28
N ALA A 71 -15.76 3.12 19.27
CA ALA A 71 -16.77 3.00 18.21
C ALA A 71 -18.03 2.23 18.65
N LYS A 72 -17.92 1.37 19.68
CA LYS A 72 -19.08 0.64 20.24
C LYS A 72 -20.03 1.52 21.08
N LYS A 73 -19.76 2.82 21.23
CA LYS A 73 -20.61 3.76 22.00
C LYS A 73 -21.47 4.69 21.16
N GLU A 74 -21.43 4.63 19.83
CA GLU A 74 -22.20 5.54 18.96
C GLU A 74 -23.62 5.05 18.60
N GLU A 75 -24.23 4.20 19.43
CA GLU A 75 -25.68 3.92 19.34
C GLU A 75 -26.52 4.65 20.41
N SER A 76 -25.89 5.47 21.26
CA SER A 76 -26.65 6.34 22.17
C SER A 76 -25.95 7.67 22.44
N ASP A 77 -26.62 8.71 21.96
CA ASP A 77 -26.56 10.11 22.37
C ASP A 77 -25.38 11.00 21.97
N SER A 78 -25.82 12.18 21.56
CA SER A 78 -25.12 13.25 20.87
C SER A 78 -24.22 14.12 21.78
N VAL A 79 -23.19 14.67 21.13
CA VAL A 79 -22.38 15.86 21.47
C VAL A 79 -21.30 15.71 22.56
N LYS A 80 -20.02 15.77 22.16
CA LYS A 80 -19.10 16.87 22.54
C LYS A 80 -17.76 16.89 21.79
N HIS A 81 -17.31 18.10 21.52
CA HIS A 81 -15.99 18.51 21.04
C HIS A 81 -14.84 18.00 21.91
N GLY A 82 -13.85 17.38 21.26
CA GLY A 82 -12.49 17.19 21.76
C GLY A 82 -11.55 16.86 20.61
N SER A 83 -10.52 17.67 20.39
CA SER A 83 -9.45 17.42 19.41
C SER A 83 -8.46 16.36 19.90
N GLY A 84 -8.98 15.20 20.32
CA GLY A 84 -8.17 14.03 20.63
C GLY A 84 -7.85 13.29 19.34
N SER A 85 -6.58 13.16 18.99
CA SER A 85 -6.17 12.17 18.01
C SER A 85 -6.61 10.81 18.54
N SER A 86 -7.57 10.16 17.88
CA SER A 86 -7.92 8.78 18.20
C SER A 86 -6.66 7.94 18.02
N GLU A 87 -6.09 7.47 19.12
CA GLU A 87 -4.93 6.58 19.11
C GLU A 87 -5.36 5.19 18.61
N GLY A 88 -4.47 4.48 17.91
CA GLY A 88 -4.63 3.05 17.66
C GLY A 88 -4.60 2.26 18.98
N GLY A 89 -5.14 1.04 19.00
CA GLY A 89 -5.12 0.26 20.24
C GLY A 89 -3.80 -0.46 20.50
N HIS A 90 -3.73 -1.14 21.66
CA HIS A 90 -2.53 -1.81 22.16
C HIS A 90 -2.50 -3.34 21.96
N GLY A 91 -3.57 -3.94 21.42
CA GLY A 91 -3.64 -5.38 21.15
C GLY A 91 -2.76 -5.80 19.97
N SER A 92 -2.18 -6.99 20.05
CA SER A 92 -1.41 -7.60 18.98
C SER A 92 -1.78 -9.07 18.77
N LYS A 93 -1.73 -9.54 17.52
CA LYS A 93 -1.95 -10.92 17.13
C LYS A 93 -0.74 -11.42 16.32
N LEU A 94 -0.36 -12.67 16.55
CA LEU A 94 0.63 -13.36 15.71
C LEU A 94 -0.06 -13.98 14.49
N VAL A 95 0.59 -13.87 13.33
CA VAL A 95 0.11 -14.37 12.05
C VAL A 95 1.24 -15.10 11.34
N ASN A 96 0.99 -16.33 10.88
CA ASN A 96 1.98 -17.05 10.09
C ASN A 96 1.73 -16.79 8.60
N ILE A 97 2.53 -15.90 8.00
CA ILE A 97 2.31 -15.39 6.63
C ILE A 97 2.53 -16.44 5.55
N GLU A 98 3.19 -17.56 5.86
CA GLU A 98 3.35 -18.70 4.95
C GLU A 98 2.10 -19.62 4.96
N LYS A 99 1.19 -19.44 5.93
CA LYS A 99 0.03 -20.32 6.15
C LYS A 99 -1.31 -19.63 6.06
N GLU A 100 -1.37 -18.35 6.41
CA GLU A 100 -2.60 -17.55 6.38
C GLU A 100 -2.34 -16.18 5.76
N LEU A 101 -3.38 -15.59 5.15
CA LEU A 101 -3.24 -14.29 4.50
C LEU A 101 -2.98 -13.18 5.52
N LEU A 102 -2.09 -12.28 5.16
CA LEU A 102 -1.96 -10.96 5.77
C LEU A 102 -2.09 -9.92 4.67
N LEU A 103 -3.00 -8.96 4.83
CA LEU A 103 -3.27 -7.90 3.86
C LEU A 103 -3.04 -6.56 4.53
N ARG A 104 -2.19 -5.73 3.92
CA ARG A 104 -1.96 -4.33 4.31
C ARG A 104 -2.64 -3.43 3.28
N PHE A 105 -3.79 -2.86 3.64
CA PHE A 105 -4.52 -1.91 2.80
C PHE A 105 -3.97 -0.50 3.02
N ILE A 106 -3.41 0.09 1.97
CA ILE A 106 -2.66 1.34 2.01
C ILE A 106 -3.36 2.40 1.17
N VAL A 107 -3.43 3.61 1.71
CA VAL A 107 -3.94 4.79 1.00
C VAL A 107 -2.78 5.72 0.67
N MET A 108 -2.63 6.06 -0.61
CA MET A 108 -1.64 7.05 -1.05
C MET A 108 -2.20 8.47 -0.94
N GLY A 109 -1.36 9.40 -0.47
CA GLY A 109 -1.70 10.82 -0.32
C GLY A 109 -1.71 11.60 -1.63
N ARG A 110 -1.22 10.97 -2.70
CA ARG A 110 -1.31 11.46 -4.08
C ARG A 110 -1.97 10.39 -4.94
N LYS A 111 -2.46 10.82 -6.09
CA LYS A 111 -3.16 9.97 -7.06
C LYS A 111 -2.22 9.30 -8.05
N SER A 112 -0.91 9.33 -7.78
CA SER A 112 0.14 8.74 -8.59
C SER A 112 1.30 8.35 -7.69
N LEU A 113 2.20 7.49 -8.19
CA LEU A 113 3.46 7.19 -7.50
C LEU A 113 4.55 8.25 -7.83
N PRO A 114 5.64 8.30 -7.04
CA PRO A 114 6.78 9.18 -7.32
C PRO A 114 7.49 8.85 -8.64
N ASP A 115 7.67 9.86 -9.51
CA ASP A 115 8.39 9.72 -10.79
C ASP A 115 9.91 9.94 -10.62
N PRO A 116 10.77 8.95 -10.93
CA PRO A 116 12.23 9.09 -10.78
C PRO A 116 12.83 10.14 -11.72
N ARG A 117 12.18 10.40 -12.85
CA ARG A 117 12.63 11.39 -13.85
C ARG A 117 12.39 12.83 -13.38
N LYS A 118 11.57 13.03 -12.33
CA LYS A 118 11.20 14.34 -11.81
C LYS A 118 11.73 14.53 -10.40
N LYS A 119 12.46 15.63 -10.16
CA LYS A 119 12.76 16.07 -8.79
C LYS A 119 11.46 16.46 -8.08
N SER A 120 10.96 15.57 -7.23
CA SER A 120 9.71 15.76 -6.51
C SER A 120 9.92 15.59 -5.00
N ARG A 121 8.99 16.15 -4.22
CA ARG A 121 8.95 15.89 -2.77
C ARG A 121 8.51 14.44 -2.54
N PRO A 122 8.93 13.79 -1.44
CA PRO A 122 8.46 12.46 -1.07
C PRO A 122 6.93 12.37 -1.04
N TYR A 123 6.38 11.24 -1.51
CA TYR A 123 4.95 11.01 -1.50
C TYR A 123 4.58 10.32 -0.20
N TRP A 124 3.50 10.79 0.40
CA TRP A 124 3.01 10.23 1.64
C TRP A 124 2.08 9.05 1.36
N GLY A 125 2.17 8.01 2.16
CA GLY A 125 1.20 6.92 2.26
C GLY A 125 0.87 6.63 3.72
N PHE A 126 -0.21 5.91 3.97
CA PHE A 126 -0.42 5.30 5.28
C PHE A 126 -1.18 3.98 5.18
N VAL A 127 -0.95 3.12 6.17
CA VAL A 127 -1.68 1.86 6.32
C VAL A 127 -3.05 2.17 6.93
N GLU A 128 -4.11 2.02 6.15
CA GLU A 128 -5.49 2.21 6.63
C GLU A 128 -5.94 1.01 7.45
N MET A 129 -5.61 -0.21 7.02
CA MET A 129 -6.07 -1.45 7.65
C MET A 129 -5.07 -2.60 7.49
N VAL A 130 -4.99 -3.46 8.51
CA VAL A 130 -4.20 -4.72 8.48
C VAL A 130 -5.05 -5.91 8.91
N THR A 131 -5.38 -6.78 7.96
CA THR A 131 -6.37 -7.86 8.16
C THR A 131 -5.88 -9.20 7.62
N THR A 132 -6.48 -10.28 8.10
CA THR A 132 -6.34 -11.64 7.54
C THR A 132 -7.58 -12.06 6.74
N LYS A 133 -8.55 -11.14 6.55
CA LYS A 133 -9.82 -11.40 5.88
C LYS A 133 -9.89 -10.57 4.60
N VAL A 134 -10.01 -11.25 3.48
CA VAL A 134 -10.21 -10.62 2.16
C VAL A 134 -11.46 -9.72 2.15
N GLU A 135 -12.52 -10.15 2.84
CA GLU A 135 -13.79 -9.43 2.86
C GLU A 135 -13.68 -8.00 3.40
N ASP A 136 -12.83 -7.77 4.40
CA ASP A 136 -12.63 -6.43 4.95
C ASP A 136 -12.08 -5.49 3.87
N VAL A 137 -11.16 -5.98 3.01
CA VAL A 137 -10.59 -5.21 1.89
C VAL A 137 -11.62 -5.05 0.77
N LYS A 138 -12.44 -6.06 0.48
CA LYS A 138 -13.56 -5.95 -0.49
C LYS A 138 -14.51 -4.83 -0.08
N VAL A 139 -14.92 -4.78 1.18
CA VAL A 139 -15.77 -3.69 1.71
C VAL A 139 -15.09 -2.32 1.55
N ALA A 140 -13.79 -2.21 1.81
CA ALA A 140 -13.04 -0.96 1.64
C ALA A 140 -12.91 -0.52 0.16
N LEU A 141 -12.87 -1.47 -0.78
CA LEU A 141 -12.82 -1.21 -2.22
C LEU A 141 -14.21 -0.96 -2.81
N ALA A 142 -15.29 -1.45 -2.18
CA ALA A 142 -16.64 -1.31 -2.66
C ALA A 142 -17.09 0.17 -2.77
N GLY A 143 -18.05 0.40 -3.66
CA GLY A 143 -18.76 1.68 -3.74
C GLY A 143 -19.80 1.81 -2.64
N GLU A 144 -20.19 3.04 -2.33
CA GLU A 144 -21.26 3.33 -1.37
C GLU A 144 -22.14 4.45 -1.91
N GLU A 145 -23.43 4.40 -1.58
CA GLU A 145 -24.39 5.46 -1.84
C GLU A 145 -24.74 6.13 -0.51
N TYR A 146 -24.76 7.46 -0.48
CA TYR A 146 -25.06 8.22 0.73
C TYR A 146 -25.74 9.54 0.40
N ASP A 147 -26.53 10.03 1.34
CA ASP A 147 -27.22 11.30 1.22
C ASP A 147 -26.43 12.43 1.85
N THR A 148 -26.37 13.56 1.15
CA THR A 148 -25.81 14.80 1.69
C THR A 148 -26.90 15.82 1.92
N SER A 149 -26.90 16.44 3.10
CA SER A 149 -27.91 17.43 3.48
C SER A 149 -27.93 18.67 2.58
N THR A 150 -26.85 18.93 1.85
CA THR A 150 -26.68 20.14 1.00
C THR A 150 -26.70 19.85 -0.50
N ARG A 151 -26.44 18.61 -0.92
CA ARG A 151 -26.23 18.28 -2.35
C ARG A 151 -26.92 16.99 -2.79
N GLY A 152 -27.85 16.45 -1.99
CA GLY A 152 -28.68 15.28 -2.33
C GLY A 152 -27.92 13.95 -2.34
N HIS A 153 -28.47 12.95 -3.03
CA HIS A 153 -27.91 11.62 -3.21
C HIS A 153 -26.53 11.67 -3.88
N ARG A 154 -25.54 11.02 -3.27
CA ARG A 154 -24.18 10.87 -3.77
C ARG A 154 -23.83 9.40 -3.87
N ARG A 155 -23.00 9.06 -4.84
CA ARG A 155 -22.46 7.72 -5.04
C ARG A 155 -20.94 7.81 -5.14
N ASN A 156 -20.26 7.08 -4.27
CA ASN A 156 -18.86 6.71 -4.44
C ASN A 156 -18.83 5.41 -5.24
N LEU A 157 -18.16 5.42 -6.39
CA LEU A 157 -18.00 4.20 -7.18
C LEU A 157 -16.97 3.26 -6.55
N PRO A 158 -17.05 1.95 -6.84
CA PRO A 158 -16.02 1.00 -6.45
C PRO A 158 -14.64 1.42 -6.95
N ALA A 159 -13.61 1.05 -6.21
CA ALA A 159 -12.25 1.13 -6.67
C ALA A 159 -12.01 0.11 -7.80
N ARG A 160 -11.16 0.48 -8.76
CA ARG A 160 -10.86 -0.24 -9.99
C ARG A 160 -9.44 -0.75 -9.94
N ALA A 161 -9.24 -2.02 -10.27
CA ALA A 161 -7.93 -2.63 -10.33
C ALA A 161 -7.14 -2.06 -11.51
N VAL A 162 -5.86 -1.75 -11.29
CA VAL A 162 -4.99 -1.12 -12.30
C VAL A 162 -3.59 -1.71 -12.36
N GLY A 163 -3.19 -2.53 -11.39
CA GLY A 163 -1.92 -3.23 -11.47
C GLY A 163 -1.88 -4.41 -10.50
N GLU A 164 -1.17 -5.45 -10.90
CA GLU A 164 -0.83 -6.61 -10.07
C GLU A 164 0.62 -6.98 -10.36
N GLY A 165 1.33 -7.40 -9.33
CA GLY A 165 2.65 -7.96 -9.51
C GLY A 165 3.26 -8.39 -8.19
N VAL A 166 4.58 -8.58 -8.20
CA VAL A 166 5.35 -9.01 -7.04
C VAL A 166 6.16 -7.84 -6.48
N TYR A 167 6.31 -7.78 -5.17
CA TYR A 167 7.16 -6.79 -4.51
C TYR A 167 8.22 -7.42 -3.62
N ARG A 168 9.25 -6.63 -3.31
CA ARG A 168 10.22 -6.92 -2.26
C ARG A 168 10.40 -5.71 -1.37
N ILE A 169 10.54 -5.95 -0.07
CA ILE A 169 11.16 -4.99 0.84
C ILE A 169 12.57 -5.50 1.11
N LEU A 170 13.58 -4.66 0.91
CA LEU A 170 14.98 -5.06 1.05
C LEU A 170 15.83 -3.97 1.68
N ARG A 171 16.88 -4.38 2.41
CA ARG A 171 17.96 -3.50 2.84
C ARG A 171 18.96 -3.38 1.70
N HIS A 172 19.39 -2.16 1.39
CA HIS A 172 20.46 -1.85 0.46
C HIS A 172 21.52 -1.02 1.16
N SER A 173 22.76 -1.52 1.17
CA SER A 173 23.86 -0.89 1.90
C SER A 173 25.06 -0.57 0.99
N PRO A 174 24.94 0.35 0.00
CA PRO A 174 25.98 0.65 -1.01
C PRO A 174 27.28 1.28 -0.44
N GLY A 175 27.43 1.30 0.89
CA GLY A 175 28.50 1.95 1.62
C GLY A 175 28.17 2.02 3.11
N LYS A 176 28.38 3.18 3.74
CA LYS A 176 28.13 3.36 5.19
C LYS A 176 26.66 3.62 5.55
N LYS A 177 25.82 3.93 4.56
CA LYS A 177 24.39 4.22 4.77
C LYS A 177 23.58 3.05 4.26
N THR A 178 22.71 2.55 5.12
CA THR A 178 21.72 1.53 4.78
C THR A 178 20.39 2.21 4.50
N HIS A 179 19.76 1.79 3.41
CA HIS A 179 18.46 2.23 2.97
C HIS A 179 17.53 1.03 2.87
N THR A 180 16.23 1.24 3.06
CA THR A 180 15.21 0.22 2.81
C THR A 180 14.45 0.60 1.55
N HIS A 181 14.41 -0.32 0.60
CA HIS A 181 13.68 -0.17 -0.65
C HIS A 181 12.38 -0.98 -0.58
N LEU A 182 11.30 -0.40 -1.09
CA LEU A 182 10.16 -1.14 -1.62
C LEU A 182 10.34 -1.15 -3.15
N ILE A 183 10.56 -2.33 -3.71
CA ILE A 183 10.62 -2.53 -5.16
C ILE A 183 9.46 -3.40 -5.62
N TYR A 184 9.01 -3.22 -6.85
CA TYR A 184 8.01 -4.10 -7.46
C TYR A 184 8.27 -4.30 -8.96
N LYS A 185 7.73 -5.39 -9.51
CA LYS A 185 7.56 -5.62 -10.95
C LYS A 185 6.13 -6.08 -11.24
N LEU A 186 5.49 -5.47 -12.22
CA LEU A 186 4.13 -5.79 -12.64
C LEU A 186 4.08 -7.08 -13.46
N GLU A 187 2.99 -7.80 -13.26
CA GLU A 187 2.53 -8.94 -14.07
C GLU A 187 1.31 -8.55 -14.91
N PHE A 188 0.46 -7.68 -14.35
CA PHE A 188 -0.67 -7.10 -15.05
C PHE A 188 -0.70 -5.56 -14.93
N PRO A 189 -1.12 -4.84 -15.99
CA PRO A 189 -1.39 -5.36 -17.33
C PRO A 189 -0.13 -5.99 -17.96
N PRO A 190 -0.27 -6.95 -18.89
CA PRO A 190 0.88 -7.47 -19.62
C PRO A 190 1.52 -6.38 -20.49
N GLU A 191 2.82 -6.48 -20.73
CA GLU A 191 3.60 -5.46 -21.46
C GLU A 191 3.10 -5.16 -22.89
N ASP A 192 2.31 -6.07 -23.48
CA ASP A 192 1.73 -5.90 -24.83
C ASP A 192 0.47 -5.03 -24.87
N LYS A 193 -0.05 -4.60 -23.71
CA LYS A 193 -1.28 -3.78 -23.61
C LYS A 193 -1.00 -2.28 -23.62
N GLU A 194 -2.06 -1.50 -23.83
CA GLU A 194 -2.00 -0.05 -23.73
C GLU A 194 -1.83 0.35 -22.26
N ASN A 195 -0.73 1.00 -21.88
CA ASN A 195 -0.45 1.33 -20.47
C ASN A 195 -0.92 2.74 -20.07
N GLU A 196 -1.93 3.29 -20.73
CA GLU A 196 -2.35 4.69 -20.56
C GLU A 196 -2.71 5.02 -19.09
N THR A 197 -3.45 4.12 -18.43
CA THR A 197 -3.87 4.31 -17.04
C THR A 197 -2.67 4.26 -16.10
N GLN A 198 -1.81 3.26 -16.29
CA GLN A 198 -0.61 3.01 -15.51
C GLN A 198 0.36 4.19 -15.63
N GLU A 199 0.64 4.65 -16.85
CA GLU A 199 1.48 5.81 -17.14
C GLU A 199 0.95 7.09 -16.47
N SER A 200 -0.36 7.35 -16.57
CA SER A 200 -0.98 8.53 -15.97
C SER A 200 -0.91 8.54 -14.43
N LEU A 201 -0.92 7.35 -13.83
CA LEU A 201 -0.75 7.13 -12.38
C LEU A 201 0.73 6.93 -11.99
N ASN A 202 1.65 6.95 -12.95
CA ASN A 202 3.08 6.65 -12.76
C ASN A 202 3.31 5.29 -12.09
N ILE A 203 2.51 4.29 -12.44
CA ILE A 203 2.69 2.89 -12.03
C ILE A 203 3.46 2.22 -13.17
N GLU A 204 4.77 2.48 -13.23
CA GLU A 204 5.66 1.89 -14.23
C GLU A 204 5.75 0.36 -14.04
N HIS A 205 6.18 -0.39 -15.06
CA HIS A 205 6.29 -1.86 -14.99
C HIS A 205 7.25 -2.32 -13.88
N GLU A 206 8.32 -1.57 -13.64
CA GLU A 206 9.20 -1.72 -12.49
C GLU A 206 9.26 -0.42 -11.71
N GLY A 207 9.41 -0.52 -10.39
CA GLY A 207 9.56 0.65 -9.54
C GLY A 207 10.40 0.38 -8.32
N SER A 208 11.29 1.32 -7.98
CA SER A 208 12.11 1.31 -6.78
C SER A 208 11.93 2.59 -5.97
N PHE A 209 11.55 2.43 -4.70
CA PHE A 209 11.32 3.53 -3.77
C PHE A 209 12.06 3.31 -2.46
N LEU A 210 12.73 4.34 -1.95
CA LEU A 210 13.10 4.33 -0.54
C LEU A 210 11.83 4.49 0.29
N ILE A 211 11.61 3.56 1.22
CA ILE A 211 10.48 3.60 2.14
C ILE A 211 10.95 3.99 3.55
N GLN A 212 10.37 5.07 4.07
CA GLN A 212 10.68 5.58 5.41
C GLN A 212 9.42 5.75 6.25
N ILE A 213 9.41 5.19 7.45
CA ILE A 213 8.32 5.29 8.40
C ILE A 213 8.45 6.60 9.17
N LYS A 214 7.33 7.32 9.31
CA LYS A 214 7.27 8.53 10.13
C LYS A 214 7.11 8.13 11.60
N ASN A 215 7.91 8.76 12.46
CA ASN A 215 7.74 8.64 13.90
C ASN A 215 6.40 9.27 14.33
N PRO A 216 5.47 8.50 14.91
CA PRO A 216 4.15 9.01 15.25
C PRO A 216 4.24 10.01 16.44
N ASP A 217 5.28 9.96 17.27
CA ASP A 217 5.46 10.84 18.45
C ASP A 217 6.05 12.20 18.13
N GLN A 218 6.60 12.39 16.93
CA GLN A 218 7.17 13.67 16.54
C GLN A 218 6.08 14.64 16.10
N HIS A 219 6.05 15.82 16.74
CA HIS A 219 5.09 16.87 16.42
C HIS A 219 5.20 17.31 14.95
N GLY A 220 4.09 17.20 14.22
CA GLY A 220 3.99 17.62 12.83
C GLY A 220 2.57 17.40 12.31
N THR A 221 2.08 18.30 11.48
CA THR A 221 0.75 18.17 10.89
C THR A 221 0.73 17.01 9.91
N SER A 222 -0.12 16.00 10.17
CA SER A 222 -0.38 14.95 9.20
C SER A 222 -0.80 15.56 7.85
N GLN A 223 -0.29 15.02 6.75
CA GLN A 223 -0.64 15.48 5.39
C GLN A 223 -2.04 15.02 4.94
N PHE A 224 -2.73 14.23 5.78
CA PHE A 224 -3.95 13.52 5.47
C PHE A 224 -5.14 14.02 6.30
N ARG A 225 -5.21 15.34 6.53
CA ARG A 225 -6.31 15.95 7.30
C ARG A 225 -7.65 15.69 6.60
N GLY A 226 -8.67 15.28 7.37
CA GLY A 226 -10.05 15.10 6.87
C GLY A 226 -10.43 13.66 6.43
N LEU A 227 -9.55 12.68 6.60
CA LEU A 227 -9.93 11.26 6.49
C LEU A 227 -10.65 10.83 7.78
N GLN A 228 -11.89 10.36 7.66
CA GLN A 228 -12.78 10.09 8.80
C GLN A 228 -12.24 9.00 9.75
N ASN A 229 -11.45 8.05 9.23
CA ASN A 229 -10.95 6.90 10.01
C ASN A 229 -9.47 6.99 10.38
N LYS A 230 -8.78 8.09 10.03
CA LYS A 230 -7.33 8.13 10.20
C LYS A 230 -6.94 8.31 11.66
N ARG A 231 -6.29 7.29 12.21
CA ARG A 231 -5.70 7.25 13.56
C ARG A 231 -4.18 7.37 13.49
N LYS A 232 -3.58 7.78 14.61
CA LYS A 232 -2.12 7.76 14.79
C LYS A 232 -1.72 6.30 15.11
N ALA A 233 -0.73 5.77 14.39
CA ALA A 233 -0.17 4.46 14.70
C ALA A 233 0.36 4.38 16.14
N VAL A 234 0.14 3.23 16.75
CA VAL A 234 0.66 2.89 18.08
C VAL A 234 1.54 1.67 17.93
N PHE A 235 2.85 1.92 17.92
CA PHE A 235 3.85 0.86 17.79
C PHE A 235 4.18 0.23 19.15
N PRO A 236 4.46 -1.09 19.21
CA PRO A 236 5.03 -1.70 20.41
C PRO A 236 6.39 -1.10 20.72
N ALA A 237 6.80 -1.16 22.00
CA ALA A 237 8.00 -0.48 22.49
C ALA A 237 9.27 -0.80 21.69
N HIS A 238 9.42 -2.03 21.19
CA HIS A 238 10.60 -2.43 20.42
C HIS A 238 10.65 -1.77 19.03
N LEU A 239 9.51 -1.53 18.38
CA LEU A 239 9.44 -0.78 17.11
C LEU A 239 9.55 0.73 17.38
N GLN A 240 8.85 1.24 18.39
CA GLN A 240 8.92 2.65 18.75
C GLN A 240 10.36 3.06 19.16
N GLY A 241 11.10 2.16 19.81
CA GLY A 241 12.50 2.38 20.18
C GLY A 241 13.45 2.59 19.00
N GLN A 242 13.15 2.04 17.81
CA GLN A 242 14.01 2.15 16.61
C GLN A 242 14.12 3.58 16.08
N PHE A 243 13.13 4.43 16.34
CA PHE A 243 13.18 5.84 15.90
C PHE A 243 14.25 6.63 16.65
N GLY A 244 14.52 6.29 17.92
CA GLY A 244 15.29 7.16 18.81
C GLY A 244 14.75 8.60 18.81
N GLN A 245 15.60 9.56 18.45
CA GLN A 245 15.23 10.99 18.33
C GLN A 245 14.87 11.41 16.89
N LYS A 246 14.82 10.47 15.95
CA LYS A 246 14.61 10.77 14.53
C LYS A 246 13.12 10.95 14.23
N ARG A 247 12.83 11.81 13.24
CA ARG A 247 11.48 11.98 12.67
C ARG A 247 11.06 10.84 11.77
N TYR A 248 12.03 10.14 11.19
CA TYR A 248 11.80 9.03 10.28
C TYR A 248 12.84 7.94 10.53
N CYS A 249 12.46 6.69 10.32
CA CYS A 249 13.36 5.54 10.23
C CYS A 249 13.09 4.78 8.93
N PRO A 250 14.02 3.93 8.44
CA PRO A 250 13.72 2.98 7.38
C PRO A 250 12.57 2.04 7.80
N ALA A 251 11.85 1.44 6.83
CA ALA A 251 10.87 0.39 7.11
C ALA A 251 11.55 -0.95 7.40
N ASP A 252 12.41 -0.94 8.43
CA ASP A 252 13.24 -2.05 8.84
C ASP A 252 13.15 -2.18 10.38
N PRO A 253 12.43 -3.18 10.89
CA PRO A 253 11.81 -4.28 10.13
C PRO A 253 10.53 -3.86 9.37
N PRO A 254 10.08 -4.63 8.35
CA PRO A 254 8.81 -4.39 7.64
C PRO A 254 7.56 -4.34 8.55
N ASP A 255 7.65 -4.90 9.77
CA ASP A 255 6.61 -4.96 10.79
C ASP A 255 5.94 -3.62 11.09
N PHE A 256 6.61 -2.48 10.89
CA PHE A 256 5.98 -1.16 11.01
C PHE A 256 4.70 -1.07 10.17
N LEU A 257 4.64 -1.74 9.03
CA LEU A 257 3.49 -1.74 8.14
C LEU A 257 2.33 -2.63 8.63
N ASN A 258 2.51 -3.38 9.74
CA ASN A 258 1.47 -4.21 10.35
C ASN A 258 0.59 -3.45 11.38
N TYR A 259 0.72 -2.12 11.44
CA TYR A 259 -0.02 -1.25 12.37
C TYR A 259 -0.81 -0.20 11.62
N GLU A 260 -2.10 -0.10 11.94
CA GLU A 260 -3.02 0.86 11.33
C GLU A 260 -2.61 2.29 11.70
N GLY A 261 -2.76 3.21 10.74
CA GLY A 261 -2.31 4.59 10.88
C GLY A 261 -0.81 4.79 10.70
N CYS A 262 -0.04 3.74 10.36
CA CYS A 262 1.39 3.85 10.07
C CYS A 262 1.59 4.76 8.84
N GLU A 263 2.12 5.96 9.06
CA GLU A 263 2.46 6.90 7.99
C GLU A 263 3.87 6.63 7.48
N PHE A 264 4.04 6.65 6.16
CA PHE A 264 5.33 6.47 5.52
C PHE A 264 5.53 7.42 4.34
N LEU A 265 6.78 7.53 3.92
CA LEU A 265 7.24 8.24 2.74
C LEU A 265 7.73 7.25 1.70
N LEU A 266 7.30 7.45 0.46
CA LEU A 266 7.96 6.90 -0.72
C LEU A 266 8.80 7.99 -1.38
N ILE A 267 10.09 7.73 -1.50
CA ILE A 267 11.05 8.59 -2.18
C ILE A 267 11.48 7.83 -3.44
N SER A 268 11.24 8.42 -4.61
CA SER A 268 11.64 7.79 -5.87
C SER A 268 13.14 7.53 -5.89
N ALA A 269 13.53 6.34 -6.34
CA ALA A 269 14.93 5.92 -6.43
C ALA A 269 15.30 5.59 -7.88
N SER A 270 14.59 4.67 -8.53
CA SER A 270 14.79 4.25 -9.92
C SER A 270 13.53 3.57 -10.49
N ASP A 271 13.43 3.54 -11.82
CA ASP A 271 12.56 2.65 -12.61
C ASP A 271 13.34 1.48 -13.24
N ASP A 272 14.67 1.47 -13.14
CA ASP A 272 15.56 0.35 -13.48
C ASP A 272 16.15 -0.25 -12.19
N ILE A 273 15.60 -1.39 -11.77
CA ILE A 273 16.00 -2.09 -10.54
C ILE A 273 17.37 -2.76 -10.73
N GLU A 274 17.63 -3.29 -11.93
CA GLU A 274 18.88 -3.98 -12.23
C GLU A 274 20.06 -3.02 -12.17
N GLU A 275 19.96 -1.84 -12.80
CA GLU A 275 21.00 -0.79 -12.80
C GLU A 275 21.20 -0.18 -11.41
N GLU A 276 20.14 -0.03 -10.62
CA GLU A 276 20.24 0.55 -9.28
C GLU A 276 20.81 -0.44 -8.26
N LEU A 277 20.25 -1.65 -8.18
CA LEU A 277 20.45 -2.58 -7.06
C LEU A 277 21.29 -3.81 -7.43
N GLY A 278 21.48 -4.08 -8.73
CA GLY A 278 22.15 -5.29 -9.20
C GLY A 278 21.32 -6.53 -8.92
N LEU A 279 20.00 -6.34 -9.01
CA LEU A 279 18.96 -7.31 -8.71
C LEU A 279 17.96 -7.26 -9.85
N GLU A 280 17.69 -8.40 -10.45
CA GLU A 280 16.62 -8.57 -11.42
C GLU A 280 15.45 -9.24 -10.71
N LEU A 281 14.25 -8.69 -10.88
CA LEU A 281 13.01 -9.30 -10.38
C LEU A 281 12.31 -9.98 -11.56
N LYS A 282 12.05 -11.27 -11.44
CA LYS A 282 11.38 -12.08 -12.45
C LYS A 282 9.98 -12.43 -11.98
N THR A 283 9.04 -12.21 -12.88
CA THR A 283 7.67 -12.70 -12.77
C THR A 283 7.53 -13.96 -13.61
N ASP A 284 6.47 -14.74 -13.41
CA ASP A 284 6.20 -15.90 -14.25
C ASP A 284 5.60 -15.42 -15.59
N GLU A 285 6.47 -14.86 -16.46
CA GLU A 285 6.15 -14.20 -17.74
C GLU A 285 5.49 -15.12 -18.80
N GLY A 286 5.20 -16.37 -18.46
CA GLY A 286 4.89 -17.44 -19.42
C GLY A 286 3.46 -17.49 -19.98
N GLU A 287 2.44 -17.13 -19.20
CA GLU A 287 1.04 -17.13 -19.64
C GLU A 287 0.28 -16.08 -18.82
N ALA A 288 0.22 -14.84 -19.30
CA ALA A 288 -0.65 -13.81 -18.72
C ALA A 288 -2.13 -14.11 -19.01
N ASP A 289 -2.59 -15.27 -18.57
CA ASP A 289 -3.99 -15.66 -18.54
C ASP A 289 -4.66 -15.01 -17.33
N GLU A 290 -5.86 -14.49 -17.53
CA GLU A 290 -6.68 -13.90 -16.46
C GLU A 290 -6.91 -14.91 -15.31
N SER A 291 -6.90 -16.21 -15.63
CA SER A 291 -7.04 -17.29 -14.64
C SER A 291 -5.83 -17.43 -13.70
N CYS A 292 -4.68 -16.82 -14.03
CA CYS A 292 -3.49 -16.82 -13.20
C CYS A 292 -3.55 -15.72 -12.13
N SER A 293 -4.14 -14.56 -12.45
CA SER A 293 -4.26 -13.38 -11.56
C SER A 293 -4.90 -13.71 -10.20
N ASP A 294 -4.12 -13.52 -9.14
CA ASP A 294 -4.61 -13.67 -7.77
C ASP A 294 -5.45 -12.45 -7.37
N LEU A 295 -5.21 -11.27 -7.98
CA LEU A 295 -6.08 -10.10 -7.88
C LEU A 295 -7.49 -10.41 -8.39
N ILE A 296 -7.63 -10.95 -9.61
CA ILE A 296 -8.94 -11.25 -10.20
C ILE A 296 -9.68 -12.30 -9.37
N LYS A 297 -9.01 -13.38 -8.96
CA LYS A 297 -9.59 -14.41 -8.09
C LYS A 297 -10.09 -13.84 -6.76
N THR A 298 -9.33 -12.91 -6.18
CA THR A 298 -9.58 -12.41 -4.83
C THR A 298 -10.57 -11.25 -4.83
N PHE A 299 -10.46 -10.33 -5.79
CA PHE A 299 -11.16 -9.04 -5.80
C PHE A 299 -11.98 -8.78 -7.07
N GLY A 300 -11.92 -9.62 -8.10
CA GLY A 300 -12.54 -9.34 -9.41
C GLY A 300 -14.07 -9.17 -9.40
N GLU A 301 -14.77 -9.77 -8.43
CA GLU A 301 -16.20 -9.55 -8.23
C GLU A 301 -16.53 -8.17 -7.62
N THR A 302 -15.57 -7.55 -6.94
CA THR A 302 -15.76 -6.29 -6.19
C THR A 302 -15.14 -5.10 -6.89
N ALA A 303 -13.95 -5.27 -7.46
CA ALA A 303 -13.18 -4.23 -8.13
C ALA A 303 -13.17 -4.50 -9.64
N PRO A 304 -13.69 -3.58 -10.48
CA PRO A 304 -13.61 -3.74 -11.93
C PRO A 304 -12.17 -3.93 -12.42
N THR A 305 -11.96 -4.91 -13.29
CA THR A 305 -10.63 -5.38 -13.75
C THR A 305 -10.27 -4.90 -15.16
N SER A 306 -11.14 -4.14 -15.82
CA SER A 306 -10.91 -3.71 -17.20
C SER A 306 -9.64 -2.88 -17.37
N ALA A 307 -9.35 -1.97 -16.43
CA ALA A 307 -8.09 -1.19 -16.43
C ALA A 307 -6.85 -2.05 -16.11
N LEU A 308 -7.01 -3.15 -15.36
CA LEU A 308 -5.95 -4.12 -15.10
C LEU A 308 -5.62 -4.95 -16.35
N LEU A 309 -6.63 -5.34 -17.13
CA LEU A 309 -6.49 -6.26 -18.25
C LEU A 309 -6.21 -5.58 -19.59
N ARG A 310 -6.73 -4.36 -19.78
CA ARG A 310 -6.58 -3.59 -21.02
C ARG A 310 -5.59 -2.43 -20.89
N GLY A 311 -5.31 -2.01 -19.65
CA GLY A 311 -4.49 -0.84 -19.31
C GLY A 311 -5.08 0.52 -19.71
N THR A 312 -6.32 0.54 -20.21
CA THR A 312 -7.07 1.76 -20.54
C THR A 312 -7.99 2.21 -19.42
N TRP A 313 -8.29 3.51 -19.42
CA TRP A 313 -9.22 4.07 -18.45
C TRP A 313 -10.62 3.50 -18.62
N VAL A 314 -11.32 3.34 -17.50
CA VAL A 314 -12.73 2.96 -17.44
C VAL A 314 -13.49 3.80 -16.45
#